data_AF-A0A545SF45-F1
#
_entry.id   AF-A0A545SF45-F1
#
_cell.length_a   1.000
_cell.length_b   1.000
_cell.length_c   1.000
_cell.angle_alpha   90.00
_cell.angle_beta   90.00
_cell.angle_gamma   90.00
#
_symmetry.space_group_name_H-M   'P 1'
#
loop_
_entity.id
_entity.type
_entity.pdbx_description
1 polymer ?
#
loop_
_entity_poly.entity_id
_entity_poly.type
_entity_poly.pdbx_seq_one_letter_code
_entity_poly.pdbx_strand_id
1 'polypeptide(L)'
;MQKICNELTQSFRKHHGLLSVEKYRKILRRFPQMYDEEETIFFLLQAMGYPIDFHQDNYILKSYFTPLKRQKFCVIDIETNGSKPENSQIIEVGAVMIEDGKIIDKFSTFVRCNMIPEYITKVTGIQHKDLRKAPTKLQVLSKLREFMSDSIFVAHNANFDYSFLDSSFAQVGLGGMCNQKLCTIDLAHRTFEAERYGLAYLNDFLEINTPILHRAYNDALTTSKVLAHEFDNLPMEINSTDELLRFSIAPKKEPREIKNK
;
A
#
# COMPACT_ATOMS: atom_id res chain seq x y z
N MET A 1 17.12 1.45 -1.98
CA MET A 1 16.04 2.16 -1.27
C MET A 1 15.19 1.29 -0.37
N GLN A 2 14.49 0.23 -0.83
CA GLN A 2 13.61 -0.56 0.06
C GLN A 2 14.28 -1.07 1.35
N LYS A 3 15.52 -1.56 1.27
CA LYS A 3 16.29 -1.99 2.45
C LYS A 3 16.51 -0.85 3.46
N ILE A 4 16.76 0.37 2.97
CA ILE A 4 16.90 1.57 3.80
C ILE A 4 15.55 1.88 4.48
N CYS A 5 14.45 1.90 3.73
CA CYS A 5 13.11 2.15 4.25
C CYS A 5 12.73 1.13 5.36
N ASN A 6 13.12 -0.14 5.20
CA ASN A 6 12.92 -1.19 6.21
C ASN A 6 13.78 -0.96 7.46
N GLU A 7 15.09 -0.71 7.31
CA GLU A 7 15.99 -0.45 8.44
C GLU A 7 15.59 0.81 9.22
N LEU A 8 15.24 1.88 8.50
CA LEU A 8 14.74 3.12 9.10
C LEU A 8 13.46 2.85 9.88
N THR A 9 12.48 2.15 9.31
CA THR A 9 11.20 1.86 9.99
C THR A 9 11.41 1.08 11.27
N GLN A 10 12.27 0.05 11.25
CA GLN A 10 12.62 -0.72 12.45
C GLN A 10 13.31 0.17 13.50
N SER A 11 14.24 1.02 13.07
CA SER A 11 14.96 1.92 13.97
C SER A 11 14.03 2.98 14.57
N PHE A 12 13.14 3.60 13.79
CA PHE A 12 12.13 4.53 14.28
C PHE A 12 11.25 3.87 15.34
N ARG A 13 10.70 2.67 15.06
CA ARG A 13 9.88 1.93 16.02
C ARG A 13 10.61 1.64 17.33
N LYS A 14 11.90 1.28 17.26
CA LYS A 14 12.74 1.05 18.44
C LYS A 14 12.95 2.33 19.27
N HIS A 15 12.85 3.49 18.65
CA HIS A 15 13.09 4.80 19.27
C HIS A 15 11.83 5.66 19.28
N HIS A 16 10.66 5.03 19.45
CA HIS A 16 9.37 5.70 19.61
C HIS A 16 9.05 6.73 18.53
N GLY A 17 9.34 6.39 17.27
CA GLY A 17 9.06 7.23 16.11
C GLY A 17 10.12 8.29 15.83
N LEU A 18 11.17 8.42 16.64
CA LEU A 18 12.18 9.47 16.54
C LEU A 18 13.57 8.91 16.21
N LEU A 19 14.34 9.60 15.38
CA LEU A 19 15.77 9.35 15.19
C LEU A 19 16.55 10.65 15.23
N SER A 20 17.60 10.70 16.05
CA SER A 20 18.58 11.78 15.98
C SER A 20 19.30 11.75 14.63
N VAL A 21 19.82 12.92 14.22
CA VAL A 21 20.63 13.05 13.00
C VAL A 21 21.75 12.01 12.97
N GLU A 22 22.50 11.83 14.05
CA GLU A 22 23.59 10.84 14.12
C GLU A 22 23.12 9.40 13.86
N LYS A 23 21.96 9.00 14.40
CA LYS A 23 21.40 7.66 14.19
C LYS A 23 20.94 7.46 12.76
N TYR A 24 20.29 8.46 12.17
CA TYR A 24 19.89 8.44 10.77
C TYR A 24 21.12 8.25 9.86
N ARG A 25 22.16 9.07 10.04
CA ARG A 25 23.43 8.95 9.32
C ARG A 25 24.06 7.56 9.43
N LYS A 26 24.09 7.02 10.65
CA LYS A 26 24.67 5.70 10.92
C LYS A 26 23.96 4.59 10.14
N ILE A 27 22.65 4.70 9.94
CA ILE A 27 21.87 3.75 9.12
C ILE A 27 22.25 3.93 7.65
N LEU A 28 22.25 5.16 7.13
CA LEU A 28 22.57 5.43 5.72
C LEU A 28 23.97 4.94 5.33
N ARG A 29 24.97 5.08 6.21
CA ARG A 29 26.35 4.60 5.99
C ARG A 29 26.47 3.08 5.75
N ARG A 30 25.46 2.29 6.10
CA ARG A 30 25.41 0.84 5.80
C ARG A 30 25.07 0.55 4.34
N PHE A 31 24.66 1.57 3.59
CA PHE A 31 24.25 1.48 2.19
C PHE A 31 25.17 2.34 1.30
N PRO A 32 26.48 2.05 1.23
CA PRO A 32 27.48 2.92 0.60
C PRO A 32 27.31 3.07 -0.93
N GLN A 33 26.50 2.22 -1.56
CA GLN A 33 26.16 2.34 -2.98
C GLN A 33 25.33 3.60 -3.31
N MET A 34 24.82 4.32 -2.32
CA MET A 34 24.19 5.62 -2.51
C MET A 34 25.23 6.69 -2.17
N TYR A 35 25.96 7.16 -3.18
CA TYR A 35 26.93 8.26 -3.05
C TYR A 35 26.27 9.63 -2.86
N ASP A 36 24.99 9.64 -2.48
CA ASP A 36 24.17 10.83 -2.34
C ASP A 36 24.34 11.43 -0.95
N GLU A 37 24.28 12.75 -0.89
CA GLU A 37 24.23 13.49 0.37
C GLU A 37 23.00 13.09 1.20
N GLU A 38 23.11 13.18 2.52
CA GLU A 38 22.06 12.75 3.46
C GLU A 38 20.72 13.44 3.18
N GLU A 39 20.78 14.72 2.82
CA GLU A 39 19.63 15.54 2.45
C GLU A 39 18.99 15.04 1.14
N THR A 40 19.80 14.66 0.15
CA THR A 40 19.31 14.03 -1.08
C THR A 40 18.57 12.73 -0.78
N ILE A 41 19.12 11.88 0.08
CA ILE A 41 18.45 10.61 0.46
C ILE A 41 17.14 10.90 1.21
N PHE A 42 17.12 11.90 2.09
CA PHE A 42 15.90 12.33 2.77
C PHE A 42 14.80 12.74 1.79
N PHE A 43 15.11 13.59 0.81
CA PHE A 43 14.14 13.99 -0.21
C PHE A 43 13.73 12.84 -1.14
N LEU A 44 14.65 11.95 -1.50
CA LEU A 44 14.33 10.76 -2.29
C LEU A 44 13.39 9.82 -1.54
N LEU A 45 13.57 9.65 -0.23
CA LEU A 45 12.66 8.87 0.61
C LEU A 45 11.24 9.45 0.56
N GLN A 46 11.11 10.77 0.75
CA GLN A 46 9.82 11.46 0.68
C GLN A 46 9.19 11.33 -0.72
N ALA A 47 9.96 11.55 -1.78
CA ALA A 47 9.51 11.41 -3.16
C ALA A 47 9.07 9.98 -3.50
N MET A 48 9.61 8.97 -2.83
CA MET A 48 9.22 7.56 -2.96
C MET A 48 8.06 7.16 -2.04
N GLY A 49 7.47 8.12 -1.31
CA GLY A 49 6.31 7.94 -0.44
C GLY A 49 6.67 7.42 0.97
N TYR A 50 7.93 7.46 1.38
CA TYR A 50 8.30 7.14 2.75
C TYR A 50 7.83 8.26 3.70
N PRO A 51 7.07 7.96 4.77
CA PRO A 51 6.48 8.98 5.64
C PRO A 51 7.48 9.52 6.67
N ILE A 52 8.62 10.02 6.18
CA ILE A 52 9.67 10.66 6.99
C ILE A 52 9.52 12.17 6.95
N ASP A 53 9.80 12.80 8.08
CA ASP A 53 9.86 14.25 8.22
C ASP A 53 10.98 14.65 9.19
N PHE A 54 11.26 15.94 9.31
CA PHE A 54 12.28 16.48 10.21
C PHE A 54 11.69 17.57 11.11
N HIS A 55 11.76 17.36 12.42
CA HIS A 55 11.18 18.26 13.42
C HIS A 55 12.04 18.31 14.68
N GLN A 56 12.32 19.51 15.20
CA GLN A 56 13.10 19.74 16.44
C GLN A 56 14.39 18.90 16.49
N ASP A 57 15.23 19.04 15.46
CA ASP A 57 16.53 18.35 15.32
C ASP A 57 16.47 16.81 15.24
N ASN A 58 15.28 16.24 15.01
CA ASN A 58 15.08 14.82 14.87
C ASN A 58 14.32 14.49 13.58
N TYR A 59 14.72 13.38 12.95
CA TYR A 59 13.87 12.75 11.96
C TYR A 59 12.72 12.05 12.68
N ILE A 60 11.54 12.06 12.05
CA ILE A 60 10.35 11.40 12.57
C ILE A 60 9.75 10.45 11.54
N LEU A 61 9.14 9.37 12.02
CA LEU A 61 8.23 8.54 11.23
C LEU A 61 6.80 9.03 11.45
N LYS A 62 6.22 9.75 10.48
CA LYS A 62 4.91 10.42 10.63
C LYS A 62 3.83 9.44 11.10
N SER A 63 3.77 8.24 10.50
CA SER A 63 2.79 7.19 10.84
C SER A 63 2.80 6.77 12.32
N TYR A 64 3.92 6.95 13.02
CA TYR A 64 4.02 6.63 14.44
C TYR A 64 3.17 7.59 15.29
N PHE A 65 3.00 8.83 14.83
CA PHE A 65 2.29 9.88 15.54
C PHE A 65 0.93 10.22 14.92
N THR A 66 0.65 9.78 13.68
CA THR A 66 -0.62 10.03 13.00
C THR A 66 -1.73 9.16 13.59
N PRO A 67 -2.81 9.76 14.15
CA PRO A 67 -4.01 9.01 14.52
C PRO A 67 -4.72 8.48 13.27
N LEU A 68 -5.39 7.32 13.37
CA LEU A 68 -6.07 6.69 12.23
C LEU A 68 -7.01 7.64 11.47
N LYS A 69 -7.77 8.46 12.19
CA LYS A 69 -8.71 9.44 11.61
C LYS A 69 -8.04 10.51 10.73
N ARG A 70 -6.75 10.79 10.96
CA ARG A 70 -5.98 11.78 10.18
C ARG A 70 -5.06 11.14 9.15
N GLN A 71 -4.98 9.81 9.13
CA GLN A 71 -4.14 9.11 8.18
C GLN A 71 -4.88 8.95 6.86
N LYS A 72 -4.16 9.24 5.78
CA LYS A 72 -4.59 8.91 4.43
C LYS A 72 -4.25 7.46 4.09
N PHE A 73 -5.25 6.73 3.63
CA PHE A 73 -5.14 5.36 3.12
C PHE A 73 -5.49 5.38 1.64
N CYS A 74 -4.54 5.03 0.78
CA CYS A 74 -4.77 4.88 -0.64
C CYS A 74 -5.03 3.42 -0.93
N VAL A 75 -6.31 3.06 -1.10
CA VAL A 75 -6.73 1.72 -1.47
C VAL A 75 -6.58 1.58 -2.97
N ILE A 76 -5.75 0.66 -3.41
CA ILE A 76 -5.38 0.45 -4.80
C ILE A 76 -5.66 -1.00 -5.18
N ASP A 77 -6.11 -1.17 -6.41
CA ASP A 77 -6.11 -2.43 -7.14
C ASP A 77 -5.57 -2.18 -8.55
N ILE A 78 -4.92 -3.17 -9.14
CA ILE A 78 -4.39 -3.11 -10.52
C ILE A 78 -4.82 -4.32 -11.33
N GLU A 79 -5.00 -4.09 -12.63
CA GLU A 79 -5.04 -5.18 -13.61
C GLU A 79 -3.72 -5.23 -14.37
N THR A 80 -3.28 -6.44 -14.71
CA THR A 80 -2.00 -6.67 -15.41
C THR A 80 -2.19 -7.54 -16.64
N ASN A 81 -1.26 -7.47 -17.60
CA ASN A 81 -1.27 -8.36 -18.77
C ASN A 81 -0.56 -9.71 -18.52
N GLY A 82 -0.33 -10.07 -17.26
CA GLY A 82 0.34 -11.30 -16.84
C GLY A 82 0.70 -11.29 -15.34
N SER A 83 1.18 -12.40 -14.82
CA SER A 83 1.27 -12.64 -13.36
C SER A 83 2.57 -12.20 -12.69
N LYS A 84 3.57 -11.73 -13.45
CA LYS A 84 4.90 -11.41 -12.94
C LYS A 84 5.40 -10.04 -13.42
N PRO A 85 5.93 -9.18 -12.54
CA PRO A 85 6.36 -7.83 -12.91
C PRO A 85 7.62 -7.82 -13.80
N GLU A 86 8.40 -8.90 -13.85
CA GLU A 86 9.60 -8.99 -14.69
C GLU A 86 9.29 -9.13 -16.18
N ASN A 87 8.11 -9.65 -16.53
CA ASN A 87 7.71 -9.95 -17.92
C ASN A 87 6.33 -9.41 -18.29
N SER A 88 5.63 -8.75 -17.37
CA SER A 88 4.28 -8.22 -17.54
C SER A 88 4.24 -6.75 -17.11
N GLN A 89 3.14 -6.07 -17.42
CA GLN A 89 2.91 -4.68 -17.04
C GLN A 89 1.48 -4.47 -16.55
N ILE A 90 1.30 -3.36 -15.83
CA ILE A 90 0.01 -2.82 -15.44
C ILE A 90 -0.75 -2.35 -16.68
N ILE A 91 -2.03 -2.68 -16.77
CA ILE A 91 -2.95 -2.29 -17.84
C ILE A 91 -4.16 -1.48 -17.34
N GLU A 92 -4.47 -1.53 -16.05
CA GLU A 92 -5.45 -0.67 -15.40
C GLU A 92 -4.99 -0.37 -13.97
N VAL A 93 -5.28 0.85 -13.50
CA VAL A 93 -5.13 1.23 -12.10
C VAL A 93 -6.48 1.77 -11.61
N GLY A 94 -6.91 1.28 -10.47
CA GLY A 94 -8.04 1.83 -9.71
C GLY A 94 -7.59 2.14 -8.29
N ALA A 95 -7.92 3.34 -7.81
CA ALA A 95 -7.61 3.74 -6.46
C ALA A 95 -8.66 4.67 -5.88
N VAL A 96 -8.83 4.59 -4.56
CA VAL A 96 -9.59 5.54 -3.76
C VAL A 96 -8.74 6.01 -2.58
N MET A 97 -8.75 7.31 -2.33
CA MET A 97 -8.11 7.92 -1.18
C MET A 97 -9.11 8.03 -0.05
N ILE A 98 -8.77 7.52 1.13
CA ILE A 98 -9.61 7.53 2.32
C ILE A 98 -8.94 8.35 3.42
N GLU A 99 -9.72 9.21 4.07
CA GLU A 99 -9.34 9.94 5.29
C GLU A 99 -10.57 10.01 6.20
N ASP A 100 -10.40 9.80 7.50
CA ASP A 100 -11.50 9.77 8.49
C ASP A 100 -12.68 8.86 8.07
N GLY A 101 -12.37 7.69 7.51
CA GLY A 101 -13.37 6.71 7.05
C GLY A 101 -14.16 7.14 5.81
N LYS A 102 -13.80 8.26 5.17
CA LYS A 102 -14.49 8.79 3.99
C LYS A 102 -13.59 8.75 2.77
N ILE A 103 -14.15 8.41 1.62
CA ILE A 103 -13.47 8.57 0.33
C ILE A 103 -13.39 10.06 0.03
N ILE A 104 -12.18 10.60 -0.05
CA ILE A 104 -11.90 12.02 -0.32
C ILE A 104 -11.43 12.27 -1.75
N ASP A 105 -10.95 11.25 -2.45
CA ASP A 105 -10.50 11.35 -3.85
C ASP A 105 -10.49 9.98 -4.53
N LYS A 106 -10.40 9.96 -5.86
CA LYS A 106 -10.33 8.74 -6.67
C LYS A 106 -9.39 8.89 -7.87
N PHE A 107 -8.77 7.78 -8.25
CA PHE A 107 -7.94 7.67 -9.44
C PHE A 107 -8.32 6.42 -10.21
N SER A 108 -8.63 6.54 -11.50
CA SER A 108 -8.94 5.38 -12.35
C SER A 108 -8.50 5.66 -13.77
N THR A 109 -7.68 4.78 -14.32
CA THR A 109 -7.21 4.90 -15.71
C THR A 109 -6.73 3.56 -16.24
N PHE A 110 -6.93 3.35 -17.54
CA PHE A 110 -6.16 2.35 -18.27
C PHE A 110 -4.71 2.80 -18.45
N VAL A 111 -3.84 1.83 -18.73
CA VAL A 111 -2.43 2.02 -19.08
C VAL A 111 -2.19 1.46 -20.46
N ARG A 112 -1.53 2.25 -21.32
CA ARG A 112 -1.26 1.85 -22.69
C ARG A 112 -0.43 0.56 -22.75
N CYS A 113 -0.99 -0.45 -23.40
CA CYS A 113 -0.34 -1.73 -23.65
C CYS A 113 -0.58 -2.20 -25.09
N ASN A 114 0.46 -2.74 -25.74
CA ASN A 114 0.40 -3.20 -27.12
C ASN A 114 -0.02 -4.68 -27.25
N MET A 115 -0.01 -5.45 -26.16
CA MET A 115 -0.32 -6.87 -26.18
C MET A 115 -1.02 -7.29 -24.90
N ILE A 116 -2.23 -7.81 -25.06
CA ILE A 116 -3.04 -8.40 -24.00
C ILE A 116 -3.35 -9.86 -24.37
N PRO A 117 -2.89 -10.84 -23.58
CA PRO A 117 -3.24 -12.24 -23.81
C PRO A 117 -4.76 -12.46 -23.74
N GLU A 118 -5.28 -13.39 -24.54
CA GLU A 118 -6.73 -13.67 -24.59
C GLU A 118 -7.30 -14.10 -23.23
N TYR A 119 -6.51 -14.84 -22.43
CA TYR A 119 -6.95 -15.26 -21.10
C TYR A 119 -7.12 -14.07 -20.14
N ILE A 120 -6.33 -12.99 -20.27
CA ILE A 120 -6.53 -11.77 -19.48
C ILE A 120 -7.82 -11.09 -19.91
N THR A 121 -8.04 -10.93 -21.22
CA THR A 121 -9.29 -10.34 -21.76
C THR A 121 -10.53 -11.10 -21.28
N LYS A 122 -10.46 -12.43 -21.14
CA LYS A 122 -11.58 -13.25 -20.64
C LYS A 122 -11.89 -12.99 -19.17
N VAL A 123 -10.90 -12.62 -18.36
CA VAL A 123 -11.06 -12.36 -16.92
C VAL A 123 -11.50 -10.92 -16.68
N THR A 124 -10.81 -9.95 -17.27
CA THR A 124 -10.98 -8.51 -16.98
C THR A 124 -11.94 -7.81 -17.92
N GLY A 125 -12.26 -8.44 -19.06
CA GLY A 125 -13.02 -7.80 -20.15
C GLY A 125 -12.24 -6.72 -20.91
N ILE A 126 -11.00 -6.39 -20.50
CA ILE A 126 -10.18 -5.36 -21.12
C ILE A 126 -9.70 -5.85 -22.49
N GLN A 127 -9.94 -5.06 -23.53
CA GLN A 127 -9.54 -5.37 -24.90
C GLN A 127 -8.43 -4.43 -25.37
N HIS A 128 -7.69 -4.86 -26.38
CA HIS A 128 -6.62 -4.04 -26.98
C HIS A 128 -7.10 -2.65 -27.44
N LYS A 129 -8.38 -2.51 -27.85
CA LYS A 129 -8.97 -1.22 -28.24
C LYS A 129 -9.03 -0.21 -27.08
N ASP A 130 -9.20 -0.68 -25.84
CA ASP A 130 -9.30 0.15 -24.64
C ASP A 130 -7.93 0.70 -24.25
N LEU A 131 -6.88 -0.06 -24.52
CA LEU A 131 -5.50 0.27 -24.13
C LEU A 131 -4.75 1.11 -25.19
N ARG A 132 -5.10 0.99 -26.47
CA ARG A 132 -4.37 1.65 -27.57
C ARG A 132 -4.25 3.18 -27.43
N LYS A 133 -5.29 3.84 -26.92
CA LYS A 133 -5.34 5.29 -26.73
C LYS A 133 -5.17 5.72 -25.26
N ALA A 134 -4.93 4.77 -24.36
CA ALA A 134 -4.72 5.07 -22.96
C ALA A 134 -3.41 5.87 -22.74
N PRO A 135 -3.26 6.57 -21.61
CA PRO A 135 -2.02 7.25 -21.26
C PRO A 135 -0.84 6.26 -21.14
N THR A 136 0.38 6.77 -21.34
CA THR A 136 1.58 5.94 -21.21
C THR A 136 1.82 5.52 -19.77
N LYS A 137 2.55 4.42 -19.56
CA LYS A 137 2.96 3.95 -18.23
C LYS A 137 3.59 5.08 -17.38
N LEU A 138 4.51 5.86 -17.95
CA LEU A 138 5.11 7.00 -17.26
C LEU A 138 4.06 8.04 -16.84
N GLN A 139 3.15 8.43 -17.74
CA GLN A 139 2.11 9.41 -17.43
C GLN A 139 1.18 8.94 -16.30
N VAL A 140 0.77 7.67 -16.33
CA VAL A 140 -0.09 7.10 -15.27
C VAL A 140 0.66 7.04 -13.95
N LEU A 141 1.87 6.51 -13.93
CA LEU A 141 2.65 6.34 -12.71
C LEU A 141 3.07 7.69 -12.10
N SER A 142 3.46 8.69 -12.89
CA SER A 142 3.74 10.03 -12.37
C SER A 142 2.54 10.60 -11.62
N LYS A 143 1.34 10.53 -12.21
CA LYS A 143 0.12 11.00 -11.55
C LYS A 143 -0.26 10.15 -10.33
N LEU A 144 -0.07 8.83 -10.42
CA LEU A 144 -0.33 7.94 -9.30
C LEU A 144 0.61 8.21 -8.13
N ARG A 145 1.90 8.51 -8.39
CA ARG A 145 2.86 8.89 -7.36
C ARG A 145 2.39 10.12 -6.60
N GLU A 146 1.97 11.15 -7.34
CA GLU A 146 1.44 12.39 -6.77
C GLU A 146 0.16 12.12 -5.96
N PHE A 147 -0.76 11.33 -6.51
CA PHE A 147 -2.00 10.93 -5.84
C PHE A 147 -1.74 10.19 -4.52
N MET A 148 -0.80 9.24 -4.53
CA MET A 148 -0.46 8.46 -3.35
C MET A 148 0.30 9.26 -2.30
N SER A 149 1.25 10.11 -2.71
CA SER A 149 2.15 10.83 -1.79
C SER A 149 2.72 9.89 -0.72
N ASP A 150 2.67 10.26 0.56
CA ASP A 150 3.07 9.45 1.73
C ASP A 150 1.91 8.66 2.38
N SER A 151 0.77 8.52 1.70
CA SER A 151 -0.35 7.71 2.20
C SER A 151 0.04 6.25 2.41
N ILE A 152 -0.73 5.57 3.28
CA ILE A 152 -0.60 4.13 3.45
C ILE A 152 -1.15 3.46 2.20
N PHE A 153 -0.31 2.66 1.53
CA PHE A 153 -0.74 1.80 0.45
C PHE A 153 -1.58 0.66 1.04
N VAL A 154 -2.82 0.52 0.55
CA VAL A 154 -3.73 -0.54 0.95
C VAL A 154 -4.16 -1.33 -0.28
N ALA A 155 -4.18 -2.65 -0.18
CA ALA A 155 -4.69 -3.51 -1.25
C ALA A 155 -5.14 -4.87 -0.68
N HIS A 156 -5.98 -5.57 -1.45
CA HIS A 156 -6.44 -6.91 -1.12
C HIS A 156 -5.47 -7.93 -1.72
N ASN A 157 -4.70 -8.64 -0.88
CA ASN A 157 -3.45 -9.33 -1.29
C ASN A 157 -2.33 -8.36 -1.72
N ALA A 158 -2.07 -7.35 -0.88
CA ALA A 158 -1.22 -6.21 -1.19
C ALA A 158 0.20 -6.51 -1.72
N ASN A 159 0.76 -7.71 -1.49
CA ASN A 159 2.06 -8.07 -2.04
C ASN A 159 2.07 -8.05 -3.57
N PHE A 160 0.98 -8.49 -4.21
CA PHE A 160 0.88 -8.54 -5.66
C PHE A 160 0.98 -7.12 -6.25
N ASP A 161 0.02 -6.26 -5.90
CA ASP A 161 -0.09 -4.89 -6.39
C ASP A 161 1.16 -4.06 -6.06
N TYR A 162 1.65 -4.15 -4.82
CA TYR A 162 2.84 -3.42 -4.38
C TYR A 162 4.07 -3.82 -5.20
N SER A 163 4.28 -5.12 -5.47
CA SER A 163 5.44 -5.58 -6.24
C SER A 163 5.40 -5.12 -7.70
N PHE A 164 4.20 -5.09 -8.30
CA PHE A 164 4.01 -4.60 -9.66
C PHE A 164 4.23 -3.10 -9.75
N LEU A 165 3.69 -2.32 -8.81
CA LEU A 165 3.88 -0.88 -8.77
C LEU A 165 5.33 -0.50 -8.45
N ASP A 166 5.97 -1.13 -7.46
CA ASP A 166 7.38 -0.91 -7.13
C ASP A 166 8.29 -1.13 -8.34
N SER A 167 8.14 -2.27 -9.03
CA SER A 167 8.88 -2.56 -10.26
C SER A 167 8.55 -1.57 -11.37
N SER A 168 7.27 -1.22 -11.55
CA SER A 168 6.84 -0.31 -12.61
C SER A 168 7.36 1.11 -12.41
N PHE A 169 7.36 1.63 -11.17
CA PHE A 169 7.94 2.93 -10.83
C PHE A 169 9.45 2.95 -11.11
N ALA A 170 10.16 1.89 -10.72
CA ALA A 170 11.60 1.79 -10.94
C ALA A 170 11.94 1.75 -12.44
N GLN A 171 11.17 1.00 -13.23
CA GLN A 171 11.34 0.90 -14.69
C GLN A 171 11.13 2.23 -15.42
N VAL A 172 10.32 3.15 -14.89
CA VAL A 172 10.08 4.47 -15.51
C VAL A 172 10.94 5.58 -14.90
N GLY A 173 11.89 5.25 -14.02
CA GLY A 173 12.81 6.21 -13.41
C GLY A 173 12.21 7.04 -12.26
N LEU A 174 11.10 6.60 -11.66
CA LEU A 174 10.45 7.27 -10.52
C LEU A 174 10.86 6.67 -9.15
N GLY A 175 11.98 5.93 -9.12
CA GLY A 175 12.41 5.15 -7.96
C GLY A 175 11.48 3.97 -7.67
N GLY A 176 11.72 3.25 -6.57
CA GLY A 176 10.79 2.22 -6.07
C GLY A 176 9.65 2.82 -5.24
N MET A 177 8.94 1.98 -4.50
CA MET A 177 8.01 2.39 -3.46
C MET A 177 8.68 2.37 -2.10
N CYS A 178 8.35 3.36 -1.27
CA CYS A 178 8.61 3.31 0.16
C CYS A 178 7.37 3.66 0.99
N ASN A 179 6.19 3.79 0.35
CA ASN A 179 4.92 3.82 1.06
C ASN A 179 4.83 2.62 2.02
N GLN A 180 4.37 2.89 3.23
CA GLN A 180 4.01 1.83 4.16
C GLN A 180 2.79 1.08 3.62
N LYS A 181 2.74 -0.22 3.89
CA LYS A 181 1.81 -1.16 3.26
C LYS A 181 0.89 -1.79 4.30
N LEU A 182 -0.40 -1.85 4.00
CA LEU A 182 -1.43 -2.58 4.73
C LEU A 182 -2.12 -3.56 3.77
N CYS A 183 -2.25 -4.82 4.17
CA CYS A 183 -2.99 -5.83 3.41
C CYS A 183 -4.31 -6.08 4.13
N THR A 184 -5.43 -5.95 3.42
CA THR A 184 -6.76 -6.21 4.03
C THR A 184 -6.93 -7.69 4.39
N ILE A 185 -6.32 -8.64 3.65
CA ILE A 185 -6.37 -10.06 4.06
C ILE A 185 -5.73 -10.26 5.44
N ASP A 186 -4.54 -9.67 5.64
CA ASP A 186 -3.83 -9.75 6.91
C ASP A 186 -4.66 -9.09 8.02
N LEU A 187 -5.26 -7.93 7.75
CA LEU A 187 -6.06 -7.21 8.74
C LEU A 187 -7.41 -7.91 9.05
N ALA A 188 -8.11 -8.43 8.04
CA ALA A 188 -9.34 -9.21 8.20
C ALA A 188 -9.11 -10.40 9.14
N HIS A 189 -8.03 -11.17 8.94
CA HIS A 189 -7.67 -12.26 9.85
C HIS A 189 -7.53 -11.82 11.31
N ARG A 190 -7.17 -10.57 11.57
CA ARG A 190 -6.96 -10.01 12.91
C ARG A 190 -8.22 -9.38 13.51
N THR A 191 -9.24 -9.10 12.71
CA THR A 191 -10.40 -8.30 13.09
C THR A 191 -11.70 -9.10 13.13
N PHE A 192 -11.87 -10.12 12.28
CA PHE A 192 -13.04 -11.00 12.31
C PHE A 192 -12.73 -12.41 11.79
N GLU A 193 -13.64 -13.35 12.02
CA GLU A 193 -13.55 -14.72 11.52
C GLU A 193 -14.43 -14.91 10.28
N ALA A 194 -13.83 -15.40 9.19
CA ALA A 194 -14.49 -15.79 7.95
C ALA A 194 -13.96 -17.15 7.47
N GLU A 195 -14.78 -17.90 6.73
CA GLU A 195 -14.35 -19.18 6.11
C GLU A 195 -13.22 -18.94 5.10
N ARG A 196 -13.33 -17.85 4.33
CA ARG A 196 -12.38 -17.44 3.30
C ARG A 196 -12.21 -15.93 3.36
N TYR A 197 -11.07 -15.46 2.87
CA TYR A 197 -10.70 -14.04 2.93
C TYR A 197 -10.46 -13.43 1.55
N GLY A 198 -10.83 -14.11 0.46
CA GLY A 198 -10.76 -13.53 -0.87
C GLY A 198 -11.84 -12.46 -1.09
N LEU A 199 -11.54 -11.43 -1.88
CA LEU A 199 -12.39 -10.24 -2.02
C LEU A 199 -13.84 -10.57 -2.40
N ALA A 200 -14.05 -11.46 -3.37
CA ALA A 200 -15.38 -11.89 -3.79
C ALA A 200 -16.18 -12.53 -2.63
N TYR A 201 -15.53 -13.39 -1.85
CA TYR A 201 -16.18 -14.02 -0.69
C TYR A 201 -16.49 -12.97 0.39
N LEU A 202 -15.55 -12.07 0.69
CA LEU A 202 -15.77 -11.03 1.70
C LEU A 202 -16.83 -10.00 1.27
N ASN A 203 -16.94 -9.71 -0.02
CA ASN A 203 -17.98 -8.85 -0.56
C ASN A 203 -19.39 -9.38 -0.26
N ASP A 204 -19.56 -10.69 -0.36
CA ASP A 204 -20.84 -11.36 -0.08
C ASP A 204 -21.03 -11.56 1.44
N PHE A 205 -20.00 -12.06 2.13
CA PHE A 205 -20.02 -12.36 3.57
C PHE A 205 -20.28 -11.13 4.43
N LEU A 206 -19.73 -9.96 4.06
CA LEU A 206 -19.94 -8.69 4.76
C LEU A 206 -21.15 -7.91 4.24
N GLU A 207 -21.96 -8.51 3.37
CA GLU A 207 -23.15 -7.88 2.76
C GLU A 207 -22.83 -6.56 2.02
N ILE A 208 -21.61 -6.42 1.51
CA ILE A 208 -21.16 -5.24 0.76
C ILE A 208 -21.87 -5.16 -0.61
N ASN A 209 -22.11 -6.31 -1.25
CA ASN A 209 -22.90 -6.46 -2.47
C ASN A 209 -22.46 -5.55 -3.65
N THR A 210 -21.16 -5.29 -3.80
CA THR A 210 -20.64 -4.57 -4.98
C THR A 210 -20.57 -5.51 -6.18
N PRO A 211 -20.91 -5.09 -7.41
CA PRO A 211 -20.80 -5.94 -8.60
C PRO A 211 -19.35 -6.39 -8.85
N ILE A 212 -19.12 -7.70 -8.94
CA ILE A 212 -17.82 -8.28 -9.29
C ILE A 212 -17.63 -8.14 -10.79
N LEU A 213 -16.79 -7.19 -11.20
CA LEU A 213 -16.57 -6.87 -12.61
C LEU A 213 -15.13 -7.12 -13.06
N HIS A 214 -14.21 -7.50 -12.16
CA HIS A 214 -12.76 -7.58 -12.42
C HIS A 214 -12.25 -6.30 -13.07
N ARG A 215 -12.48 -5.20 -12.34
CA ARG A 215 -12.18 -3.85 -12.78
C ARG A 215 -11.55 -3.14 -11.61
N ALA A 216 -10.31 -2.69 -11.83
CA ALA A 216 -9.46 -2.18 -10.77
C ALA A 216 -10.15 -1.15 -9.85
N TYR A 217 -10.92 -0.20 -10.42
CA TYR A 217 -11.61 0.79 -9.58
C TYR A 217 -12.71 0.18 -8.70
N ASN A 218 -13.48 -0.77 -9.22
CA ASN A 218 -14.55 -1.42 -8.46
C ASN A 218 -13.97 -2.34 -7.39
N ASP A 219 -12.86 -3.00 -7.67
CA ASP A 219 -12.18 -3.86 -6.71
C ASP A 219 -11.50 -3.03 -5.61
N ALA A 220 -10.90 -1.88 -5.95
CA ALA A 220 -10.42 -0.90 -4.96
C ALA A 220 -11.57 -0.33 -4.09
N LEU A 221 -12.75 -0.06 -4.70
CA LEU A 221 -13.92 0.40 -3.96
C LEU A 221 -14.46 -0.69 -3.02
N THR A 222 -14.54 -1.93 -3.48
CA THR A 222 -14.96 -3.07 -2.65
C THR A 222 -13.97 -3.28 -1.50
N THR A 223 -12.68 -3.23 -1.79
CA THR A 223 -11.60 -3.31 -0.79
C THR A 223 -11.71 -2.19 0.25
N SER A 224 -12.08 -0.97 -0.15
CA SER A 224 -12.30 0.13 0.81
C SER A 224 -13.42 -0.13 1.80
N LYS A 225 -14.47 -0.83 1.38
CA LYS A 225 -15.59 -1.19 2.24
C LYS A 225 -15.22 -2.33 3.17
N VAL A 226 -14.46 -3.32 2.69
CA VAL A 226 -13.86 -4.36 3.54
C VAL A 226 -12.99 -3.70 4.62
N LEU A 227 -12.13 -2.75 4.24
CA LEU A 227 -11.28 -2.00 5.18
C LEU A 227 -12.11 -1.24 6.22
N ALA A 228 -13.27 -0.69 5.86
CA ALA A 228 -14.16 -0.04 6.82
C ALA A 228 -14.68 -1.02 7.88
N HIS A 229 -15.13 -2.22 7.46
CA HIS A 229 -15.53 -3.27 8.39
C HIS A 229 -14.37 -3.73 9.28
N GLU A 230 -13.16 -3.83 8.74
CA GLU A 230 -11.95 -4.14 9.52
C GLU A 230 -11.71 -3.08 10.60
N PHE A 231 -11.87 -1.80 10.26
CA PHE A 231 -11.69 -0.68 11.20
C PHE A 231 -12.75 -0.66 12.31
N ASP A 232 -14.00 -1.00 12.00
CA ASP A 232 -15.07 -1.12 13.00
C ASP A 232 -14.79 -2.23 14.04
N ASN A 233 -13.94 -3.20 13.69
CA ASN A 233 -13.57 -4.33 14.53
C ASN A 233 -12.14 -4.22 15.10
N LEU A 234 -11.52 -3.04 15.03
CA LEU A 234 -10.20 -2.83 15.63
C LEU A 234 -10.28 -2.80 17.17
N PRO A 235 -9.27 -3.35 17.87
CA PRO A 235 -9.13 -3.16 19.30
C PRO A 235 -8.97 -1.67 19.65
N MET A 236 -9.59 -1.23 20.75
CA MET A 236 -9.57 0.16 21.22
C MET A 236 -8.16 0.69 21.53
N GLU A 237 -7.19 -0.21 21.73
CA GLU A 237 -5.80 0.15 22.02
C GLU A 237 -5.02 0.63 20.79
N ILE A 238 -5.54 0.41 19.58
CA ILE A 238 -4.88 0.84 18.33
C ILE A 238 -5.20 2.32 18.06
N ASN A 239 -4.26 3.20 18.40
CA ASN A 239 -4.48 4.65 18.39
C ASN A 239 -3.68 5.39 17.32
N SER A 240 -2.65 4.75 16.76
CA SER A 240 -1.81 5.29 15.69
C SER A 240 -1.78 4.41 14.46
N THR A 241 -1.41 4.99 13.31
CA THR A 241 -1.23 4.24 12.08
C THR A 241 -0.14 3.19 12.19
N ASP A 242 0.98 3.48 12.83
CA ASP A 242 2.05 2.48 13.00
C ASP A 242 1.60 1.27 13.86
N GLU A 243 0.77 1.50 14.88
CA GLU A 243 0.16 0.42 15.67
C GLU A 243 -0.75 -0.46 14.81
N LEU A 244 -1.59 0.13 13.96
CA LEU A 244 -2.41 -0.61 13.00
C LEU A 244 -1.56 -1.48 12.08
N LEU A 245 -0.51 -0.90 11.49
CA LEU A 245 0.39 -1.63 10.59
C LEU A 245 1.05 -2.81 11.30
N ARG A 246 1.52 -2.62 12.55
CA ARG A 246 2.10 -3.71 13.34
C ARG A 246 1.07 -4.76 13.74
N PHE A 247 -0.15 -4.34 14.09
CA PHE A 247 -1.25 -5.22 14.48
C PHE A 247 -1.67 -6.15 13.34
N SER A 248 -1.72 -5.64 12.10
CA SER A 248 -2.14 -6.39 10.91
C SER A 248 -1.27 -7.61 10.63
N ILE A 249 0.05 -7.50 10.85
CA ILE A 249 1.03 -8.57 10.55
C ILE A 249 1.50 -9.33 11.79
N ALA A 250 0.98 -8.98 12.98
CA ALA A 250 1.37 -9.66 14.21
C ALA A 250 0.83 -11.09 14.21
N PRO A 251 1.61 -12.09 14.67
CA PRO A 251 1.10 -13.45 14.80
C PRO A 251 -0.12 -13.47 15.74
N LYS A 252 -1.16 -14.24 15.37
CA LYS A 252 -2.27 -14.52 16.30
C LYS A 252 -1.69 -15.17 17.55
N LYS A 253 -1.80 -14.49 18.69
CA LYS A 253 -1.60 -15.14 19.99
C LYS A 253 -2.77 -16.11 20.16
N GLU A 254 -2.47 -17.40 20.29
CA GLU A 254 -3.48 -18.35 20.75
C GLU A 254 -4.02 -17.87 22.11
N PRO A 255 -5.34 -17.99 22.36
CA PRO A 255 -5.87 -17.78 23.69
C PRO A 255 -5.09 -18.69 24.64
N ARG A 256 -4.47 -18.13 25.68
CA ARG A 256 -3.91 -18.96 26.75
C ARG A 256 -5.08 -19.75 27.32
N GLU A 257 -5.09 -21.06 27.14
CA GLU A 257 -6.00 -21.94 27.87
C GLU A 257 -5.86 -21.57 29.35
N ILE A 258 -6.94 -21.05 29.92
CA ILE A 258 -7.06 -20.90 31.36
C ILE A 258 -7.10 -22.34 31.87
N LYS A 259 -5.93 -22.86 32.27
CA LYS A 259 -5.84 -24.12 32.99
C LYS A 259 -6.54 -23.91 34.33
N ASN A 260 -7.82 -24.25 34.38
CA ASN A 260 -8.54 -24.44 35.63
C ASN A 260 -7.78 -25.52 36.42
N LYS A 261 -7.12 -25.10 37.50
CA LYS A 261 -6.60 -25.95 38.56
C LYS A 261 -7.19 -25.49 39.87
#